data_AF-A0A856MP70-F1
#
_entry.id   AF-A0A856MP70-F1
#
_cell.length_a   1.000
_cell.length_b   1.000
_cell.length_c   1.000
_cell.angle_alpha   90.00
_cell.angle_beta   90.00
_cell.angle_gamma   90.00
#
_symmetry.space_group_name_H-M   'P 1'
#
loop_
_entity.id
_entity.type
_entity.pdbx_description
1 polymer ?
#
loop_
_entity_poly.entity_id
_entity_poly.type
_entity_poly.pdbx_seq_one_letter_code
_entity_poly.pdbx_strand_id
1 'polypeptide(L)'
;MNEKFVNPLAHKEQNLISRDSNMTATDEYDVFISHASEDKEDFVRPLAEELRKRGYRVWYDEFSLNWGDSLSSSIDKGISQSKLGIIVLSRNFFQKRWTKRELEGFVSKEGTNGKVILPIWHQVSKKEVSDFSPILADKLAINSSQGIDYVISKLVDILTQNSANLPVTSPVKLPTKTAETPPRKAPSNARSEFYKKRIVAKQEELVAIESQLEGVLSHVDELKLNKQAEGIMKEIEELETKLNQL
;
A
#
# COMPACT_ATOMS: atom_id res chain seq x y z
N MET A 1 79.17 6.16 -16.05
CA MET A 1 78.25 7.07 -15.35
C MET A 1 76.93 7.00 -16.10
N ASN A 2 75.96 6.23 -15.57
CA ASN A 2 74.69 5.99 -16.26
C ASN A 2 73.61 6.77 -15.53
N GLU A 3 73.11 7.82 -16.17
CA GLU A 3 71.94 8.57 -15.73
C GLU A 3 70.70 7.66 -15.80
N LYS A 4 70.08 7.42 -14.65
CA LYS A 4 68.77 6.77 -14.58
C LYS A 4 67.71 7.83 -14.90
N PHE A 5 67.10 7.72 -16.08
CA PHE A 5 65.85 8.39 -16.39
C PHE A 5 64.77 7.91 -15.42
N VAL A 6 64.34 8.81 -14.52
CA VAL A 6 63.18 8.58 -13.67
C VAL A 6 61.95 9.07 -14.44
N ASN A 7 61.07 8.15 -14.83
CA ASN A 7 59.85 8.47 -15.56
C ASN A 7 58.85 9.22 -14.63
N PRO A 8 58.47 10.49 -14.90
CA PRO A 8 57.64 11.28 -13.99
C PRO A 8 56.15 10.86 -13.94
N LEU A 9 55.75 9.87 -14.74
CA LEU A 9 54.34 9.48 -14.90
C LEU A 9 53.87 8.38 -13.93
N ALA A 10 54.77 7.73 -13.19
CA ALA A 10 54.40 6.62 -12.29
C ALA A 10 53.55 7.06 -11.07
N HIS A 11 53.51 8.36 -10.74
CA HIS A 11 52.74 8.88 -9.61
C HIS A 11 51.37 9.45 -10.00
N LYS A 12 51.00 9.43 -11.28
CA LYS A 12 49.71 9.98 -11.74
C LYS A 12 48.65 8.91 -12.03
N GLU A 13 49.03 7.64 -12.15
CA GLU A 13 48.10 6.52 -12.41
C GLU A 13 47.43 5.96 -11.14
N GLN A 14 47.99 6.20 -9.95
CA GLN A 14 47.42 5.69 -8.70
C GLN A 14 46.28 6.53 -8.10
N ASN A 15 45.90 7.64 -8.74
CA ASN A 15 44.82 8.52 -8.27
C ASN A 15 43.59 8.56 -9.21
N LEU A 16 43.60 7.73 -10.27
CA LEU A 16 42.48 7.59 -11.22
C LEU A 16 41.64 6.32 -10.99
N ILE A 17 42.10 5.40 -10.12
CA ILE A 17 41.42 4.10 -9.88
C ILE A 17 40.54 4.14 -8.60
N SER A 18 40.58 5.22 -7.81
CA SER A 18 39.87 5.31 -6.52
C SER A 18 38.59 6.14 -6.53
N ARG A 19 38.05 6.49 -7.72
CA ARG A 19 36.87 7.38 -7.84
C ARG A 19 35.60 6.74 -8.39
N ASP A 20 35.64 5.48 -8.82
CA ASP A 20 34.46 4.76 -9.33
C ASP A 20 33.95 3.65 -8.39
N SER A 21 34.26 3.73 -7.08
CA SER A 21 33.61 2.89 -6.06
C SER A 21 32.30 3.47 -5.55
N ASN A 22 31.75 4.50 -6.20
CA ASN A 22 30.34 4.82 -6.10
C ASN A 22 29.60 4.09 -7.22
N MET A 23 29.68 2.75 -7.24
CA MET A 23 28.60 1.96 -7.81
C MET A 23 27.36 2.40 -7.05
N THR A 24 26.58 3.29 -7.65
CA THR A 24 25.25 3.66 -7.16
C THR A 24 24.56 2.34 -6.87
N ALA A 25 24.34 2.02 -5.59
CA ALA A 25 23.57 0.86 -5.22
C ALA A 25 22.21 1.06 -5.88
N THR A 26 22.00 0.38 -7.01
CA THR A 26 20.74 0.46 -7.73
C THR A 26 19.73 -0.17 -6.82
N ASP A 27 18.77 0.63 -6.33
CA ASP A 27 17.70 0.13 -5.48
C ASP A 27 17.08 -1.12 -6.12
N GLU A 28 17.06 -2.22 -5.36
CA GLU A 28 16.57 -3.53 -5.80
C GLU A 28 15.08 -3.46 -6.12
N TYR A 29 14.35 -2.59 -5.41
CA TYR A 29 12.93 -2.37 -5.56
C TYR A 29 12.63 -0.89 -5.86
N ASP A 30 11.50 -0.64 -6.51
CA ASP A 30 11.01 0.73 -6.69
C ASP A 30 10.18 1.14 -5.48
N VAL A 31 9.45 0.18 -4.89
CA VAL A 31 8.56 0.40 -3.74
C VAL A 31 8.71 -0.72 -2.72
N PHE A 32 8.82 -0.37 -1.44
CA PHE A 32 8.47 -1.30 -0.36
C PHE A 32 7.17 -0.89 0.34
N ILE A 33 6.42 -1.86 0.85
CA ILE A 33 5.14 -1.62 1.55
C ILE A 33 5.16 -2.27 2.93
N SER A 34 5.32 -1.45 3.96
CA SER A 34 5.19 -1.84 5.36
C SER A 34 3.72 -1.76 5.79
N HIS A 35 3.22 -2.82 6.40
CA HIS A 35 1.80 -2.97 6.71
C HIS A 35 1.56 -3.91 7.89
N ALA A 36 0.38 -3.82 8.51
CA ALA A 36 -0.06 -4.85 9.44
C ALA A 36 -0.36 -6.14 8.68
N SER A 37 0.06 -7.30 9.19
CA SER A 37 -0.13 -8.58 8.50
C SER A 37 -1.58 -8.92 8.21
N GLU A 38 -2.50 -8.35 8.98
CA GLU A 38 -3.94 -8.43 8.80
C GLU A 38 -4.44 -7.69 7.55
N ASP A 39 -3.74 -6.63 7.09
CA ASP A 39 -4.10 -5.81 5.92
C ASP A 39 -3.55 -6.38 4.59
N LYS A 40 -2.91 -7.54 4.66
CA LYS A 40 -2.12 -8.08 3.55
C LYS A 40 -3.00 -8.47 2.36
N GLU A 41 -4.08 -9.20 2.63
CA GLU A 41 -4.88 -9.86 1.61
C GLU A 41 -5.92 -8.92 0.99
N ASP A 42 -6.49 -8.04 1.81
CA ASP A 42 -7.58 -7.13 1.46
C ASP A 42 -7.12 -5.84 0.78
N PHE A 43 -5.94 -5.33 1.13
CA PHE A 43 -5.44 -4.07 0.58
C PHE A 43 -4.06 -4.15 -0.06
N VAL A 44 -3.08 -4.71 0.66
CA VAL A 44 -1.66 -4.58 0.25
C VAL A 44 -1.33 -5.44 -0.96
N ARG A 45 -1.81 -6.68 -1.02
CA ARG A 45 -1.62 -7.56 -2.18
C ARG A 45 -2.27 -6.97 -3.44
N PRO A 46 -3.55 -6.56 -3.45
CA PRO A 46 -4.14 -5.87 -4.61
C PRO A 46 -3.33 -4.64 -5.04
N LEU A 47 -2.89 -3.80 -4.09
CA LEU A 47 -2.09 -2.61 -4.39
C LEU A 47 -0.75 -2.97 -5.05
N ALA A 48 -0.04 -3.95 -4.48
CA ALA A 48 1.24 -4.41 -4.99
C ALA A 48 1.12 -5.05 -6.38
N GLU A 49 0.06 -5.84 -6.61
CA GLU A 49 -0.21 -6.45 -7.92
C GLU A 49 -0.49 -5.39 -8.98
N GLU A 50 -1.27 -4.36 -8.66
CA GLU A 50 -1.62 -3.30 -9.60
C GLU A 50 -0.42 -2.38 -9.94
N LEU A 51 0.48 -2.14 -8.98
CA LEU A 51 1.78 -1.50 -9.23
C LEU A 51 2.70 -2.38 -10.09
N ARG A 52 2.76 -3.70 -9.82
CA ARG A 52 3.57 -4.65 -10.61
C ARG A 52 3.09 -4.75 -12.05
N LYS A 53 1.77 -4.72 -12.30
CA LYS A 53 1.21 -4.66 -13.67
C LYS A 53 1.68 -3.42 -14.45
N ARG A 54 2.04 -2.34 -13.75
CA ARG A 54 2.61 -1.11 -14.33
C ARG A 54 4.14 -1.12 -14.44
N GLY A 55 4.79 -2.24 -14.10
CA GLY A 55 6.23 -2.44 -14.26
C GLY A 55 7.07 -2.07 -13.04
N TYR A 56 6.47 -1.73 -11.90
CA TYR A 56 7.23 -1.43 -10.68
C TYR A 56 7.65 -2.70 -9.93
N ARG A 57 8.88 -2.72 -9.43
CA ARG A 57 9.38 -3.77 -8.54
C ARG A 57 8.90 -3.47 -7.12
N VAL A 58 7.95 -4.25 -6.63
CA VAL A 58 7.31 -4.04 -5.31
C VAL A 58 7.66 -5.17 -4.34
N TRP A 59 8.06 -4.80 -3.12
CA TRP A 59 8.38 -5.73 -2.04
C TRP A 59 7.53 -5.44 -0.79
N TYR A 60 6.78 -6.43 -0.31
CA TYR A 60 5.86 -6.23 0.81
C TYR A 60 5.81 -7.41 1.79
N ASP A 61 6.01 -8.65 1.33
CA ASP A 61 5.89 -9.85 2.16
C ASP A 61 6.77 -9.83 3.42
N GLU A 62 8.01 -9.35 3.31
CA GLU A 62 8.96 -9.28 4.44
C GLU A 62 8.71 -8.08 5.37
N PHE A 63 7.84 -7.16 4.98
CA PHE A 63 7.45 -5.98 5.76
C PHE A 63 6.04 -6.10 6.35
N SER A 64 5.56 -7.33 6.45
CA SER A 64 4.32 -7.69 7.12
C SER A 64 4.56 -7.73 8.63
N LEU A 65 4.01 -6.74 9.35
CA LEU A 65 4.28 -6.51 10.76
C LEU A 65 3.35 -7.35 11.64
N ASN A 66 3.92 -8.05 12.63
CA ASN A 66 3.25 -8.82 13.66
C ASN A 66 3.50 -8.21 15.04
N TRP A 67 2.88 -8.81 16.06
CA TRP A 67 3.06 -8.40 17.44
C TRP A 67 4.52 -8.57 17.89
N GLY A 68 5.15 -7.48 18.34
CA GLY A 68 6.53 -7.47 18.82
C GLY A 68 7.58 -7.19 17.74
N ASP A 69 7.18 -7.06 16.47
CA ASP A 69 8.10 -6.62 15.41
C ASP A 69 8.48 -5.15 15.61
N SER A 70 9.64 -4.75 15.08
CA SER A 70 10.09 -3.35 15.14
C SER A 70 9.79 -2.60 13.85
N LEU A 71 9.01 -1.52 13.96
CA LEU A 71 8.70 -0.63 12.85
C LEU A 71 9.96 0.04 12.30
N SER A 72 10.85 0.50 13.19
CA SER A 72 12.10 1.16 12.80
C SER A 72 12.99 0.27 11.94
N SER A 73 13.15 -1.00 12.33
CA SER A 73 13.96 -1.97 11.59
C SER A 73 13.36 -2.33 10.23
N SER A 74 12.03 -2.46 10.17
CA SER A 74 11.29 -2.64 8.91
C SER A 74 11.55 -1.49 7.94
N ILE A 75 11.45 -0.25 8.44
CA ILE A 75 11.71 0.96 7.64
C ILE A 75 13.17 1.02 7.17
N ASP A 76 14.14 0.77 8.06
CA ASP A 76 15.57 0.84 7.70
C ASP A 76 15.91 -0.14 6.59
N LYS A 77 15.39 -1.36 6.68
CA LYS A 77 15.57 -2.36 5.65
C LYS A 77 14.91 -1.93 4.33
N GLY A 78 13.66 -1.46 4.38
CA GLY A 78 12.93 -0.99 3.19
C GLY A 78 13.61 0.16 2.46
N ILE A 79 14.07 1.17 3.21
CA ILE A 79 14.79 2.33 2.68
C ILE A 79 16.12 1.92 2.07
N SER A 80 16.80 0.91 2.62
CA SER A 80 18.10 0.51 2.07
C SER A 80 18.02 -0.17 0.70
N GLN A 81 16.85 -0.72 0.33
CA GLN A 81 16.67 -1.50 -0.90
C GLN A 81 15.65 -0.91 -1.87
N SER A 82 14.99 0.20 -1.53
CA SER A 82 13.91 0.76 -2.35
C SER A 82 14.00 2.28 -2.51
N LYS A 83 13.38 2.80 -3.58
CA LYS A 83 13.30 4.25 -3.87
C LYS A 83 12.21 4.95 -3.04
N LEU A 84 11.04 4.30 -2.92
CA LEU A 84 9.88 4.79 -2.18
C LEU A 84 9.49 3.79 -1.10
N GLY A 85 9.27 4.29 0.12
CA GLY A 85 8.62 3.53 1.18
C GLY A 85 7.15 3.87 1.28
N ILE A 86 6.30 2.86 1.48
CA ILE A 86 4.89 3.05 1.81
C ILE A 86 4.65 2.45 3.19
N ILE A 87 3.91 3.16 4.04
CA ILE A 87 3.40 2.62 5.30
C ILE A 87 1.88 2.71 5.30
N VAL A 88 1.25 1.55 5.47
CA VAL A 88 -0.21 1.44 5.58
C VAL A 88 -0.62 1.66 7.03
N LEU A 89 -1.26 2.80 7.28
CA LEU A 89 -1.84 3.18 8.56
C LEU A 89 -3.30 2.76 8.59
N SER A 90 -3.58 1.62 9.21
CA SER A 90 -4.91 1.04 9.40
C SER A 90 -5.24 0.89 10.88
N ARG A 91 -6.47 0.47 11.19
CA ARG A 91 -6.82 0.04 12.56
C ARG A 91 -5.95 -1.12 13.03
N ASN A 92 -5.64 -2.08 12.17
CA ASN A 92 -4.77 -3.22 12.50
C ASN A 92 -3.34 -2.76 12.80
N PHE A 93 -2.85 -1.73 12.09
CA PHE A 93 -1.57 -1.11 12.40
C PHE A 93 -1.58 -0.44 13.78
N PHE A 94 -2.62 0.32 14.11
CA PHE A 94 -2.73 1.02 15.39
C PHE A 94 -2.93 0.10 16.60
N GLN A 95 -3.44 -1.11 16.39
CA GLN A 95 -3.55 -2.11 17.46
C GLN A 95 -2.19 -2.69 17.86
N LYS A 96 -1.16 -2.58 17.02
CA LYS A 96 0.19 -3.05 17.35
C LYS A 96 0.85 -2.14 18.38
N ARG A 97 1.65 -2.73 19.26
CA ARG A 97 2.32 -2.02 20.37
C ARG A 97 3.60 -1.32 19.89
N TRP A 98 3.43 -0.21 19.18
CA TRP A 98 4.53 0.66 18.80
C TRP A 98 5.02 1.49 19.98
N THR A 99 6.33 1.56 20.16
CA THR A 99 6.90 2.52 21.11
C THR A 99 6.86 3.93 20.53
N LYS A 100 6.78 4.96 21.39
CA LYS A 100 6.87 6.37 20.97
C LYS A 100 8.09 6.63 20.09
N ARG A 101 9.23 6.04 20.46
CA ARG A 101 10.50 6.14 19.73
C ARG A 101 10.41 5.58 18.31
N GLU A 102 9.68 4.49 18.10
CA GLU A 102 9.50 3.92 16.75
C GLU A 102 8.65 4.82 15.86
N LEU A 103 7.58 5.40 16.40
CA LEU A 103 6.73 6.35 15.67
C LEU A 103 7.48 7.64 15.34
N GLU A 104 8.25 8.18 16.30
CA GLU A 104 9.10 9.36 16.09
C GLU A 104 10.24 9.06 15.11
N GLY A 105 10.83 7.87 15.19
CA GLY A 105 11.87 7.40 14.27
C GLY A 105 11.36 7.28 12.84
N PHE A 106 10.13 6.78 12.65
CA PHE A 106 9.46 6.81 11.35
C PHE A 106 9.34 8.25 10.81
N VAL A 107 8.79 9.17 11.61
CA VAL A 107 8.57 10.56 11.19
C VAL A 107 9.88 11.28 10.84
N SER A 108 10.95 10.97 11.57
CA SER A 108 12.25 11.65 11.44
C SER A 108 13.11 11.11 10.29
N LYS A 109 12.85 9.88 9.83
CA LYS A 109 13.58 9.25 8.71
C LYS A 109 13.13 9.73 7.34
N GLU A 110 12.04 10.49 7.28
CA GLU A 110 11.59 11.14 6.06
C GLU A 110 12.61 12.21 5.63
N GLY A 111 13.23 12.04 4.46
CA GLY A 111 14.22 12.97 3.92
C GLY A 111 15.68 12.66 4.28
N THR A 112 15.96 11.66 5.13
CA THR A 112 17.33 11.16 5.27
C THR A 112 17.72 10.40 4.01
N ASN A 113 18.78 10.82 3.32
CA ASN A 113 19.24 10.28 2.03
C ASN A 113 18.32 10.53 0.81
N GLY A 114 17.37 11.47 0.91
CA GLY A 114 16.48 11.83 -0.21
C GLY A 114 15.40 10.81 -0.56
N LYS A 115 15.23 9.76 0.27
CA LYS A 115 14.19 8.73 0.10
C LYS A 115 12.92 9.15 0.84
N VAL A 116 11.78 8.94 0.19
CA VAL A 116 10.45 9.36 0.67
C VAL A 116 9.76 8.17 1.32
N ILE A 117 9.17 8.38 2.49
CA ILE A 117 8.23 7.41 3.10
C ILE A 117 6.85 8.03 3.06
N LEU A 118 5.93 7.40 2.35
CA LEU A 118 4.58 7.90 2.13
C LEU A 118 3.57 7.11 2.97
N PRO A 119 2.86 7.77 3.89
CA PRO A 119 1.74 7.15 4.58
C PRO A 119 0.54 6.96 3.64
N ILE A 120 -0.13 5.81 3.78
CA ILE A 120 -1.47 5.57 3.26
C ILE A 120 -2.40 5.37 4.45
N TRP A 121 -3.43 6.21 4.57
CA TRP A 121 -4.49 6.03 5.55
C TRP A 121 -5.50 5.03 4.98
N HIS A 122 -5.52 3.83 5.56
CA HIS A 122 -6.38 2.75 5.12
C HIS A 122 -7.61 2.61 6.02
N GLN A 123 -8.75 3.06 5.51
CA GLN A 123 -10.06 3.00 6.19
C GLN A 123 -10.08 3.62 7.61
N VAL A 124 -9.24 4.64 7.84
CA VAL A 124 -9.16 5.39 9.10
C VAL A 124 -9.49 6.86 8.91
N SER A 125 -10.12 7.45 9.91
CA SER A 125 -10.43 8.87 9.97
C SER A 125 -9.23 9.67 10.48
N LYS A 126 -9.18 10.98 10.15
CA LYS A 126 -8.16 11.89 10.71
C LYS A 126 -8.16 11.88 12.24
N LYS A 127 -9.33 11.74 12.86
CA LYS A 127 -9.45 11.63 14.32
C LYS A 127 -8.76 10.37 14.86
N GLU A 128 -9.02 9.21 14.27
CA GLU A 128 -8.34 7.95 14.67
C GLU A 128 -6.82 8.07 14.55
N VAL A 129 -6.31 8.67 13.46
CA VAL A 129 -4.87 8.89 13.27
C VAL A 129 -4.34 9.87 14.32
N SER A 130 -5.05 10.96 14.59
CA SER A 130 -4.64 12.00 15.55
C SER A 130 -4.67 11.51 17.00
N ASP A 131 -5.67 10.70 17.36
CA ASP A 131 -5.79 10.10 18.69
C ASP A 131 -4.66 9.10 18.92
N PHE A 132 -4.23 8.38 17.88
CA PHE A 132 -3.10 7.47 17.93
C PHE A 132 -1.75 8.21 17.98
N SER A 133 -1.55 9.16 17.07
CA SER A 133 -0.36 10.00 17.01
C SER A 133 -0.65 11.31 16.25
N PRO A 134 -0.70 12.45 16.95
CA PRO A 134 -0.90 13.76 16.31
C PRO A 134 0.15 14.04 15.22
N ILE A 135 1.38 13.60 15.43
CA ILE A 135 2.48 13.79 14.48
C ILE A 135 2.21 13.04 13.17
N LEU A 136 1.58 11.85 13.22
CA LEU A 136 1.16 11.13 12.01
C LEU A 136 0.01 11.83 11.30
N ALA A 137 -0.89 12.48 12.06
CA ALA A 137 -2.06 13.15 11.51
C ALA A 137 -1.73 14.44 10.74
N ASP A 138 -0.59 15.05 11.04
CA ASP A 138 -0.08 16.24 10.35
C ASP A 138 0.73 15.91 9.09
N LYS A 139 1.02 14.62 8.84
CA LYS A 139 1.73 14.18 7.63
C LYS A 139 0.79 14.11 6.44
N LEU A 140 1.31 14.52 5.27
CA LEU A 140 0.63 14.29 4.00
C LEU A 140 0.54 12.78 3.76
N ALA A 141 -0.68 12.32 3.48
CA ALA A 141 -0.99 10.92 3.28
C ALA A 141 -1.98 10.74 2.13
N ILE A 142 -1.93 9.60 1.46
CA ILE A 142 -2.97 9.18 0.53
C ILE A 142 -4.07 8.48 1.33
N ASN A 143 -5.34 8.83 1.11
CA ASN A 143 -6.46 8.15 1.74
C ASN A 143 -7.02 7.06 0.83
N SER A 144 -7.01 5.80 1.28
CA SER A 144 -7.50 4.69 0.47
C SER A 144 -9.04 4.66 0.34
N SER A 145 -9.77 5.47 1.11
CA SER A 145 -11.23 5.58 1.00
C SER A 145 -11.68 6.13 -0.36
N GLN A 146 -10.77 6.75 -1.11
CA GLN A 146 -10.98 7.21 -2.49
C GLN A 146 -10.92 6.06 -3.53
N GLY A 147 -10.63 4.83 -3.10
CA GLY A 147 -10.50 3.67 -3.97
C GLY A 147 -9.06 3.39 -4.41
N ILE A 148 -8.79 2.14 -4.78
CA ILE A 148 -7.44 1.67 -5.11
C ILE A 148 -6.85 2.35 -6.35
N ASP A 149 -7.68 2.64 -7.36
CA ASP A 149 -7.24 3.31 -8.59
C ASP A 149 -6.73 4.72 -8.30
N TYR A 150 -7.39 5.46 -7.40
CA TYR A 150 -6.92 6.76 -6.94
C TYR A 150 -5.56 6.65 -6.25
N VAL A 151 -5.39 5.66 -5.36
CA VAL A 151 -4.12 5.42 -4.68
C VAL A 151 -3.01 5.14 -5.69
N ILE A 152 -3.26 4.26 -6.65
CA ILE A 152 -2.31 3.91 -7.71
C ILE A 152 -1.93 5.14 -8.54
N SER A 153 -2.91 5.95 -8.96
CA SER A 153 -2.63 7.17 -9.72
C SER A 153 -1.68 8.09 -8.96
N LYS A 154 -1.91 8.33 -7.67
CA LYS A 154 -1.05 9.18 -6.85
C LYS A 154 0.34 8.59 -6.65
N LEU A 155 0.45 7.27 -6.48
CA LEU A 155 1.74 6.60 -6.37
C LEU A 155 2.55 6.69 -7.67
N VAL A 156 1.90 6.53 -8.82
CA VAL A 156 2.53 6.69 -10.13
C VAL A 156 3.01 8.11 -10.34
N ASP A 157 2.21 9.12 -9.99
CA ASP A 157 2.61 10.53 -10.07
C ASP A 157 3.89 10.79 -9.25
N ILE A 158 3.96 10.26 -8.03
CA ILE A 158 5.13 10.41 -7.15
C ILE A 158 6.35 9.67 -7.71
N LEU A 159 6.17 8.43 -8.18
CA LEU A 159 7.26 7.61 -8.72
C LEU A 159 7.83 8.18 -10.02
N THR A 160 7.00 8.82 -10.84
CA THR A 160 7.42 9.47 -12.08
C THR A 160 8.09 10.81 -11.84
N GLN A 161 7.60 11.63 -10.90
CA GLN A 161 8.24 12.89 -10.50
C GLN A 161 9.62 12.66 -9.89
N ASN A 162 9.77 11.62 -9.08
CA ASN A 162 11.08 11.23 -8.55
C ASN A 162 12.06 10.72 -9.63
N SER A 163 11.55 10.32 -10.80
CA SER A 163 12.37 9.86 -11.94
C SER A 163 12.75 11.00 -12.91
N ALA A 164 12.04 12.13 -12.89
CA ALA A 164 12.21 13.25 -13.84
C ALA A 164 13.45 14.14 -13.59
N ASN A 165 14.25 13.85 -12.55
CA ASN A 165 15.53 14.51 -12.27
C ASN A 165 16.76 13.74 -12.79
N LEU A 166 16.59 12.82 -13.73
CA LEU A 166 17.69 12.08 -14.37
C LEU A 166 17.75 12.39 -15.88
N PRO A 167 18.96 12.61 -16.46
CA PRO A 167 19.11 12.81 -17.89
C PRO A 167 18.61 11.59 -18.67
N VAL A 168 17.74 11.84 -19.64
CA VAL A 168 17.16 10.84 -20.55
C VAL A 168 18.28 10.06 -21.23
N THR A 169 18.26 8.73 -21.10
CA THR A 169 18.97 7.84 -22.02
C THR A 169 18.01 6.79 -22.58
N SER A 170 18.23 6.49 -23.86
CA SER A 170 17.38 5.78 -24.83
C SER A 170 17.12 4.30 -24.48
N PRO A 171 16.29 3.56 -25.25
CA PRO A 171 15.53 2.41 -24.77
C PRO A 171 16.43 1.26 -24.32
N VAL A 172 16.26 0.84 -23.07
CA VAL A 172 16.95 -0.31 -22.49
C VAL A 172 16.45 -1.58 -23.19
N LYS A 173 17.37 -2.24 -23.88
CA LYS A 173 17.18 -3.56 -24.49
C LYS A 173 16.89 -4.59 -23.39
N LEU A 174 15.78 -5.31 -23.51
CA LEU A 174 15.35 -6.36 -22.59
C LEU A 174 16.49 -7.39 -22.37
N PRO A 175 17.04 -7.55 -21.16
CA PRO A 175 17.94 -8.65 -20.89
C PRO A 175 17.12 -9.94 -20.70
N THR A 176 17.10 -10.78 -21.74
CA THR A 176 16.80 -12.20 -21.62
C THR A 176 17.95 -12.88 -20.90
N LYS A 177 17.86 -13.02 -19.58
CA LYS A 177 18.57 -14.06 -18.83
C LYS A 177 17.76 -14.46 -17.61
N THR A 178 17.29 -15.70 -17.64
CA THR A 178 16.63 -16.44 -16.58
C THR A 178 17.50 -16.39 -15.32
N ALA A 179 17.09 -15.59 -14.32
CA ALA A 179 17.56 -15.73 -12.96
C ALA A 179 16.61 -16.69 -12.26
N GLU A 180 17.09 -17.90 -11.98
CA GLU A 180 16.37 -18.89 -11.19
C GLU A 180 16.06 -18.30 -9.81
N THR A 181 14.77 -18.15 -9.51
CA THR A 181 14.26 -17.94 -8.16
C THR A 181 14.83 -19.02 -7.22
N PRO A 182 15.30 -18.67 -6.01
CA PRO A 182 15.64 -19.67 -5.00
C PRO A 182 14.41 -20.58 -4.75
N PRO A 183 14.60 -21.88 -4.50
CA PRO A 183 13.49 -22.83 -4.44
C PRO A 183 12.52 -22.44 -3.32
N ARG A 184 11.32 -22.05 -3.75
CA ARG A 184 10.13 -21.88 -2.93
C ARG A 184 9.95 -23.15 -2.10
N LYS A 185 10.12 -23.07 -0.77
CA LYS A 185 9.60 -24.14 0.09
C LYS A 185 8.09 -24.19 -0.13
N ALA A 186 7.60 -25.31 -0.66
CA ALA A 186 6.16 -25.53 -0.76
C ALA A 186 5.55 -25.33 0.64
N PRO A 187 4.42 -24.60 0.76
CA PRO A 187 3.74 -24.48 2.05
C PRO A 187 3.45 -25.89 2.57
N SER A 188 3.72 -26.15 3.85
CA SER A 188 3.34 -27.42 4.47
C SER A 188 1.85 -27.66 4.23
N ASN A 189 1.45 -28.92 4.03
CA ASN A 189 0.06 -29.28 3.72
C ASN A 189 -0.92 -28.66 4.75
N ALA A 190 -0.51 -28.59 6.03
CA ALA A 190 -1.25 -27.94 7.10
C ALA A 190 -1.47 -26.42 6.90
N ARG A 191 -0.48 -25.69 6.38
CA ARG A 191 -0.63 -24.25 6.07
C ARG A 191 -1.55 -24.04 4.86
N SER A 192 -1.42 -24.86 3.82
CA SER A 192 -2.31 -24.77 2.65
C SER A 192 -3.77 -25.06 3.01
N GLU A 193 -4.01 -26.06 3.85
CA GLU A 193 -5.36 -26.40 4.33
C GLU A 193 -5.94 -25.33 5.24
N PHE A 194 -5.11 -24.68 6.06
CA PHE A 194 -5.53 -23.52 6.87
C PHE A 194 -6.03 -22.35 5.99
N TYR A 195 -5.31 -22.02 4.91
CA TYR A 195 -5.74 -20.97 3.97
C TYR A 195 -7.03 -21.34 3.25
N LYS A 196 -7.15 -22.58 2.74
CA LYS A 196 -8.38 -23.06 2.11
C LYS A 196 -9.57 -22.99 3.06
N LYS A 197 -9.40 -23.45 4.31
CA LYS A 197 -10.45 -23.42 5.34
C LYS A 197 -10.90 -22.00 5.66
N ARG A 198 -9.97 -21.04 5.71
CA ARG A 198 -10.28 -19.63 5.97
C ARG A 198 -10.98 -18.96 4.78
N ILE A 199 -10.61 -19.30 3.54
CA ILE A 199 -11.31 -18.82 2.33
C ILE A 199 -12.75 -19.32 2.32
N VAL A 200 -12.96 -20.62 2.60
CA VAL A 200 -14.32 -21.19 2.68
C VAL A 200 -15.14 -20.50 3.76
N ALA A 201 -14.58 -20.31 4.97
CA ALA A 201 -15.27 -19.61 6.05
C ALA A 201 -15.63 -18.15 5.69
N LYS A 202 -14.74 -17.45 4.98
CA LYS A 202 -15.02 -16.09 4.50
C LYS A 202 -16.09 -16.07 3.40
N GLN A 203 -16.14 -17.09 2.55
CA GLN A 203 -17.18 -17.24 1.54
C GLN A 203 -18.55 -17.49 2.18
N GLU A 204 -18.62 -18.32 3.22
CA GLU A 204 -19.86 -18.56 3.97
C GLU A 204 -20.35 -17.29 4.68
N GLU A 205 -19.44 -16.51 5.28
CA GLU A 205 -19.76 -15.22 5.91
C GLU A 205 -20.29 -14.21 4.88
N LEU A 206 -19.69 -14.15 3.68
CA LEU A 206 -20.18 -13.29 2.59
C LEU A 206 -21.59 -13.68 2.13
N VAL A 207 -21.84 -14.98 1.93
CA VAL A 207 -23.17 -15.48 1.54
C VAL A 207 -24.23 -15.14 2.59
N ALA A 208 -23.89 -15.20 3.88
CA ALA A 208 -24.79 -14.81 4.95
C ALA A 208 -25.13 -13.31 4.92
N ILE A 209 -24.14 -12.45 4.66
CA ILE A 209 -24.33 -11.00 4.52
C ILE A 209 -25.20 -10.68 3.30
N GLU A 210 -24.95 -11.32 2.16
CA GLU A 210 -25.76 -11.13 0.94
C GLU A 210 -27.22 -11.51 1.18
N SER A 211 -27.47 -12.63 1.87
CA SER A 211 -28.82 -13.05 2.25
C SER A 211 -29.52 -12.04 3.17
N GLN A 212 -28.81 -11.48 4.16
CA GLN A 212 -29.36 -10.43 5.03
C GLN A 212 -29.70 -9.16 4.24
N LEU A 213 -28.83 -8.78 3.30
CA LEU A 213 -29.02 -7.60 2.46
C LEU A 213 -30.26 -7.75 1.55
N GLU A 214 -30.46 -8.91 0.93
CA GLU A 214 -31.67 -9.20 0.15
C GLU A 214 -32.94 -9.11 1.00
N GLY A 215 -32.89 -9.63 2.23
CA GLY A 215 -34.01 -9.52 3.17
C GLY A 215 -34.37 -8.06 3.49
N VAL A 216 -33.36 -7.21 3.73
CA VAL A 216 -33.57 -5.77 3.99
C VAL A 216 -34.14 -5.08 2.75
N LEU A 217 -33.63 -5.36 1.56
CA LEU A 217 -34.13 -4.78 0.31
C LEU A 217 -35.59 -5.14 0.07
N SER A 218 -35.97 -6.41 0.31
CA SER A 218 -37.37 -6.85 0.22
C SER A 218 -38.28 -6.08 1.18
N HIS A 219 -37.83 -5.86 2.42
CA HIS A 219 -38.60 -5.08 3.41
C HIS A 219 -38.77 -3.62 2.99
N VAL A 220 -37.74 -3.02 2.38
CA VAL A 220 -37.80 -1.64 1.87
C VAL A 220 -38.81 -1.53 0.73
N ASP A 221 -38.86 -2.51 -0.17
CA ASP A 221 -39.81 -2.50 -1.28
C ASP A 221 -41.25 -2.71 -0.81
N GLU A 222 -41.48 -3.56 0.20
CA GLU A 222 -42.79 -3.70 0.86
C GLU A 222 -43.25 -2.38 1.51
N LEU A 223 -42.36 -1.68 2.21
CA LEU A 223 -42.66 -0.38 2.81
C LEU A 223 -43.02 0.70 1.77
N LYS A 224 -42.33 0.70 0.62
CA LYS A 224 -42.68 1.61 -0.49
C LYS A 224 -44.07 1.30 -1.05
N LEU A 225 -44.39 0.02 -1.24
CA LEU A 225 -45.70 -0.40 -1.73
C LEU A 225 -46.82 0.03 -0.77
N ASN A 226 -46.63 -0.19 0.53
CA ASN A 226 -47.61 0.19 1.55
C ASN A 226 -47.82 1.71 1.58
N LYS A 227 -46.73 2.50 1.53
CA LYS A 227 -46.83 3.97 1.48
C LYS A 227 -47.56 4.46 0.21
N GLN A 228 -47.34 3.79 -0.92
CA GLN A 228 -48.05 4.11 -2.16
C GLN A 228 -49.55 3.77 -2.05
N ALA A 229 -49.89 2.63 -1.43
CA ALA A 229 -51.27 2.24 -1.18
C ALA A 229 -52.00 3.22 -0.25
N GLU A 230 -51.36 3.69 0.82
CA GLU A 230 -51.90 4.73 1.70
C GLU A 230 -52.20 6.03 0.95
N GLY A 231 -51.32 6.42 0.01
CA GLY A 231 -51.53 7.59 -0.84
C GLY A 231 -52.78 7.46 -1.72
N ILE A 232 -52.96 6.30 -2.36
CA ILE A 232 -54.13 6.01 -3.20
C ILE A 232 -55.41 6.00 -2.36
N MET A 233 -55.39 5.38 -1.18
CA MET A 233 -56.55 5.35 -0.28
C MET A 233 -56.99 6.76 0.13
N LYS A 234 -56.04 7.65 0.38
CA LYS A 234 -56.35 9.05 0.70
C LYS A 234 -56.98 9.80 -0.48
N GLU A 235 -56.51 9.57 -1.71
CA GLU A 235 -57.14 10.16 -2.91
C GLU A 235 -58.57 9.66 -3.10
N ILE A 236 -58.84 8.38 -2.85
CA ILE A 236 -60.20 7.81 -2.91
C ILE A 236 -61.11 8.49 -1.88
N GLU A 237 -60.67 8.62 -0.63
CA GLU A 237 -61.46 9.26 0.44
C GLU A 237 -61.76 10.75 0.14
N GLU A 238 -60.80 11.47 -0.44
CA GLU A 238 -61.00 12.84 -0.91
C GLU A 238 -62.03 12.93 -2.05
N LEU A 239 -62.03 11.96 -2.97
CA LEU A 239 -63.01 11.88 -4.06
C LEU A 239 -64.41 11.54 -3.56
N GLU A 240 -64.53 10.58 -2.64
CA GLU A 240 -65.81 10.21 -2.00
C GLU A 240 -66.42 11.39 -1.23
N THR A 241 -65.58 12.16 -0.53
CA THR A 241 -66.01 13.37 0.18
C THR A 241 -66.55 14.42 -0.78
N LYS A 242 -65.90 14.65 -1.92
CA LYS A 242 -66.37 15.57 -2.96
C LYS A 242 -67.68 15.11 -3.59
N LEU A 243 -67.84 13.81 -3.82
CA LEU A 243 -69.06 13.23 -4.39
C LEU A 243 -70.27 13.42 -3.46
N ASN A 244 -70.10 13.23 -2.16
CA ASN A 244 -71.18 13.40 -1.17
C ASN A 244 -71.62 14.86 -0.94
N GLN A 245 -70.89 15.83 -1.49
CA GLN A 245 -71.22 17.26 -1.40
C GLN A 245 -71.97 17.77 -2.66
N LEU A 246 -72.14 16.94 -3.69
CA LEU A 246 -72.93 17.20 -4.90
C LEU A 246 -74.38 16.73 -4.72
#